data_AF-A0A925V560-F1
#
_entry.id   AF-A0A925V560-F1
#
_cell.length_a   1.000
_cell.length_b   1.000
_cell.length_c   1.000
_cell.angle_alpha   90.00
_cell.angle_beta   90.00
_cell.angle_gamma   90.00
#
_symmetry.space_group_name_H-M   'P 1'
#
loop_
_entity.id
_entity.type
_entity.pdbx_description
1 polymer ?
#
loop_
_entity_poly.entity_id
_entity_poly.type
_entity_poly.pdbx_seq_one_letter_code
_entity_poly.pdbx_strand_id
1 'polypeptide(L)'
;MTDRFGLDRFGLDRFHSGFTLTLLGFVITGWIAPGEVAAAPAYIRSEAGGTPWGQATNEQAMDMVFGGGEWDDLRFESVDPELLFSAAYHFIYLDGSDQGAIELQMFLGDNQDALEAWVDAGGTLLLNCGPGEGGDQDWGFGGVTMHAFDNAENGHASTPEHPIWNGPFLPAATDFTGTAYAHAAVSGPGLVPVIENDDGGNPNVAELDWGGGRILFGGMTVSFYWQPQPDGLNMRANMIAYLAAGDEDQDGFHTFEDNCPAIANPDQADGDGDEVGDVCDACPADANDYRDGDGDGDCDNADNCPEDPNANQLNGDGDVAGDICDACPIDSTDWLDTDVDGLCDNTDGCPFSPDPLQTDGDLDGVGDACDACPIDPLNDIDDDNDCGNVDNCPDQSNGDQLDQDNDGLGDPCDPCDLDDTNDADGDFRCADNDNCPLVNNPSQSDADEDTLGDECDPCSNDIFNDFDDDGVCADVDNCPNATNADQADVDDDGLGDICDDDPNTPPATSSSSDGGETGDESTGTGGASSSDGGEATTLTTSDDESSDDGITSLSTTAGESSSSTGDGASSDDDGGDDGSGRPAIVAGGFYSYPPFDNM
;
A
#
# COMPACT_ATOMS: atom_id res chain seq x y z
N MET A 1 36.17 67.65 -8.59
CA MET A 1 35.02 68.58 -8.62
C MET A 1 33.83 67.73 -8.24
N THR A 2 33.49 67.73 -6.94
CA THR A 2 32.25 68.31 -6.35
C THR A 2 31.02 67.42 -6.67
N ASP A 3 30.21 66.94 -5.74
CA ASP A 3 30.05 67.17 -4.30
C ASP A 3 29.15 66.07 -3.70
N ARG A 4 29.04 66.05 -2.37
CA ARG A 4 28.42 65.08 -1.46
C ARG A 4 26.87 65.12 -1.38
N PHE A 5 26.37 64.20 -0.52
CA PHE A 5 25.07 64.06 0.20
C PHE A 5 24.23 62.89 -0.35
N GLY A 6 23.94 61.78 0.35
CA GLY A 6 23.97 61.46 1.77
C GLY A 6 22.59 61.65 2.41
N LEU A 7 21.81 60.56 2.56
CA LEU A 7 20.84 60.34 3.65
C LEU A 7 20.26 58.91 3.57
N ASP A 8 20.58 58.10 4.58
CA ASP A 8 19.92 56.85 4.95
C ASP A 8 18.46 57.09 5.38
N ARG A 9 17.58 56.10 5.18
CA ARG A 9 16.79 55.44 6.26
C ARG A 9 15.83 54.36 5.74
N PHE A 10 16.08 53.13 6.20
CA PHE A 10 15.14 52.09 6.66
C PHE A 10 13.80 51.91 5.94
N GLY A 11 13.67 50.78 5.25
CA GLY A 11 12.40 50.08 4.98
C GLY A 11 12.75 48.62 4.71
N LEU A 12 12.14 47.69 5.43
CA LEU A 12 12.44 46.26 5.40
C LEU A 12 12.29 45.67 3.99
N ASP A 13 13.37 45.08 3.48
CA ASP A 13 13.33 44.15 2.36
C ASP A 13 12.52 42.91 2.79
N ARG A 14 11.30 42.72 2.25
CA ARG A 14 10.73 41.38 2.12
C ARG A 14 11.61 40.64 1.12
N PHE A 15 12.46 39.75 1.64
CA PHE A 15 13.24 38.81 0.85
C PHE A 15 12.29 38.01 -0.04
N HIS A 16 12.39 38.23 -1.35
CA HIS A 16 11.97 37.25 -2.35
C HIS A 16 12.96 36.09 -2.29
N SER A 17 12.54 34.97 -1.72
CA SER A 17 13.14 33.67 -2.00
C SER A 17 12.12 32.86 -2.77
N GLY A 18 12.37 32.69 -4.08
CA GLY A 18 11.67 31.69 -4.87
C GLY A 18 11.89 30.32 -4.26
N PHE A 19 10.78 29.67 -3.93
CA PHE A 19 10.73 28.25 -3.64
C PHE A 19 9.54 27.72 -4.43
N THR A 20 9.83 27.07 -5.55
CA THR A 20 8.91 26.16 -6.22
C THR A 20 8.74 24.96 -5.30
N LEU A 21 7.60 24.89 -4.62
CA LEU A 21 7.11 23.67 -3.99
C LEU A 21 5.79 23.32 -4.68
N THR A 22 5.84 22.29 -5.49
CA THR A 22 4.68 21.67 -6.14
C THR A 22 3.79 21.10 -5.05
N LEU A 23 2.65 21.73 -4.80
CA LEU A 23 1.54 21.16 -4.02
C LEU A 23 0.28 21.36 -4.86
N LEU A 24 -0.41 20.27 -5.18
CA LEU A 24 -1.73 20.26 -5.79
C LEU A 24 -2.70 21.00 -4.87
N GLY A 25 -3.03 22.23 -5.25
CA GLY A 25 -4.06 23.09 -4.69
C GLY A 25 -4.28 24.19 -5.72
N PHE A 26 -5.53 24.36 -6.17
CA PHE A 26 -5.91 25.35 -7.16
C PHE A 26 -5.26 26.71 -6.84
N VAL A 27 -4.33 27.13 -7.70
CA VAL A 27 -3.88 28.52 -7.75
C VAL A 27 -4.74 29.17 -8.82
N ILE A 28 -5.64 30.05 -8.41
CA ILE A 28 -6.27 31.02 -9.32
C ILE A 28 -5.10 31.80 -9.93
N THR A 29 -4.75 31.50 -11.19
CA THR A 29 -3.71 32.21 -11.93
C THR A 29 -4.34 33.09 -12.99
N GLY A 30 -5.19 34.02 -12.54
CA GLY A 30 -5.39 35.26 -13.28
C GLY A 30 -4.04 35.94 -13.47
N TRP A 31 -3.71 36.35 -14.71
CA TRP A 31 -2.51 37.11 -15.01
C TRP A 31 -2.58 38.49 -14.34
N ILE A 32 -2.11 38.60 -13.10
CA ILE A 32 -1.97 39.88 -12.42
C ILE A 32 -0.80 40.64 -13.06
N ALA A 33 -1.07 41.83 -13.60
CA ALA A 33 -0.03 42.69 -14.13
C ALA A 33 1.03 42.98 -13.03
N PRO A 34 2.33 43.05 -13.36
CA PRO A 34 3.36 43.23 -12.34
C PRO A 34 3.16 44.58 -11.61
N GLY A 35 2.63 44.54 -10.38
CA GLY A 35 2.38 45.71 -9.54
C GLY A 35 1.01 45.74 -8.84
N GLU A 36 0.06 44.89 -9.21
CA GLU A 36 -1.18 44.68 -8.45
C GLU A 36 -0.94 43.66 -7.33
N VAL A 37 -1.33 44.03 -6.11
CA VAL A 37 -1.45 43.08 -4.99
C VAL A 37 -2.84 42.49 -5.13
N ALA A 38 -2.98 41.15 -5.10
CA ALA A 38 -4.29 40.52 -5.03
C ALA A 38 -5.08 41.17 -3.87
N ALA A 39 -6.29 41.64 -4.16
CA ALA A 39 -7.11 42.31 -3.17
C ALA A 39 -7.41 41.33 -2.02
N ALA A 40 -7.10 41.71 -0.79
CA ALA A 40 -7.26 40.82 0.35
C ALA A 40 -8.76 40.68 0.73
N PRO A 41 -9.19 39.55 1.29
CA PRO A 41 -10.47 39.44 1.99
C PRO A 41 -10.36 39.98 3.42
N ALA A 42 -11.43 40.58 3.94
CA ALA A 42 -11.45 41.12 5.31
C ALA A 42 -12.67 40.68 6.13
N TYR A 43 -12.46 40.44 7.42
CA TYR A 43 -13.53 40.24 8.41
C TYR A 43 -13.45 41.31 9.50
N ILE A 44 -14.53 42.10 9.64
CA ILE A 44 -14.60 43.26 10.52
C ILE A 44 -15.67 43.00 11.59
N ARG A 45 -15.30 43.17 12.85
CA ARG A 45 -16.22 43.09 13.99
C ARG A 45 -15.89 44.12 15.08
N SER A 46 -16.79 44.29 16.04
CA SER A 46 -16.58 45.17 17.20
C SER A 46 -15.46 44.66 18.09
N GLU A 47 -14.54 45.53 18.52
CA GLU A 47 -13.55 45.17 19.55
C GLU A 47 -14.21 45.09 20.93
N ALA A 48 -15.23 45.91 21.19
CA ALA A 48 -16.00 45.87 22.43
C ALA A 48 -16.85 44.58 22.54
N GLY A 49 -17.39 44.11 21.42
CA GLY A 49 -18.19 42.88 21.35
C GLY A 49 -17.37 41.59 21.40
N GLY A 50 -16.07 41.65 21.05
CA GLY A 50 -15.19 40.48 21.02
C GLY A 50 -15.61 39.46 19.95
N THR A 51 -15.30 38.18 20.18
CA THR A 51 -15.80 37.09 19.34
C THR A 51 -17.31 36.92 19.57
N PRO A 52 -18.17 37.07 18.54
CA PRO A 52 -19.61 37.02 18.70
C PRO A 52 -20.05 35.74 19.42
N TRP A 53 -20.83 35.88 20.50
CA TRP A 53 -21.31 34.77 21.33
C TRP A 53 -20.19 33.88 21.91
N GLY A 54 -18.95 34.36 21.93
CA GLY A 54 -17.78 33.60 22.35
C GLY A 54 -17.44 32.40 21.46
N GLN A 55 -17.94 32.34 20.22
CA GLN A 55 -17.71 31.25 19.27
C GLN A 55 -16.93 31.73 18.04
N ALA A 56 -15.83 31.05 17.71
CA ALA A 56 -14.96 31.42 16.60
C ALA A 56 -15.40 30.81 15.25
N THR A 57 -16.68 30.48 15.06
CA THR A 57 -17.12 29.76 13.85
C THR A 57 -17.13 30.64 12.60
N ASN A 58 -17.19 31.97 12.73
CA ASN A 58 -16.99 32.88 11.60
C ASN A 58 -15.53 32.88 11.15
N GLU A 59 -14.59 32.96 12.10
CA GLU A 59 -13.15 32.84 11.81
C GLU A 59 -12.81 31.48 11.21
N GLN A 60 -13.41 30.39 11.70
CA GLN A 60 -13.27 29.06 11.09
C GLN A 60 -13.76 29.03 9.64
N ALA A 61 -14.89 29.69 9.33
CA ALA A 61 -15.39 29.78 7.96
C ALA A 61 -14.46 30.62 7.06
N MET A 62 -13.91 31.73 7.57
CA MET A 62 -12.88 32.51 6.84
C MET A 62 -11.64 31.65 6.55
N ASP A 63 -11.16 30.89 7.53
CA ASP A 63 -10.01 29.99 7.37
C ASP A 63 -10.29 28.85 6.39
N MET A 64 -11.53 28.35 6.33
CA MET A 64 -11.94 27.33 5.36
C MET A 64 -11.85 27.84 3.93
N VAL A 65 -12.27 29.09 3.68
CA VAL A 65 -12.31 29.67 2.32
C VAL A 65 -10.93 30.15 1.88
N PHE A 66 -10.23 30.91 2.72
CA PHE A 66 -9.01 31.62 2.32
C PHE A 66 -7.73 30.96 2.82
N GLY A 67 -7.82 30.09 3.84
CA GLY A 67 -6.66 29.60 4.58
C GLY A 67 -6.31 30.50 5.77
N GLY A 68 -5.76 29.89 6.82
CA GLY A 68 -5.42 30.58 8.06
C GLY A 68 -4.33 31.63 7.87
N GLY A 69 -4.67 32.90 8.08
CA GLY A 69 -3.74 34.05 7.96
C GLY A 69 -3.73 34.74 6.60
N GLU A 70 -4.58 34.32 5.67
CA GLU A 70 -4.70 34.90 4.32
C GLU A 70 -5.85 35.92 4.19
N TRP A 71 -6.41 36.35 5.33
CA TRP A 71 -7.47 37.34 5.42
C TRP A 71 -7.19 38.32 6.57
N ASP A 72 -7.66 39.56 6.44
CA ASP A 72 -7.43 40.61 7.43
C ASP A 72 -8.50 40.60 8.53
N ASP A 73 -8.07 40.44 9.78
CA ASP A 73 -8.91 40.51 10.97
C ASP A 73 -8.97 41.94 11.54
N LEU A 74 -10.06 42.68 11.27
CA LEU A 74 -10.17 44.12 11.48
C LEU A 74 -11.27 44.52 12.48
N ARG A 75 -11.25 45.77 12.97
CA ARG A 75 -12.20 46.27 13.97
C ARG A 75 -12.87 47.57 13.54
N PHE A 76 -14.18 47.71 13.76
CA PHE A 76 -14.94 48.93 13.40
C PHE A 76 -14.31 50.20 13.99
N GLU A 77 -13.73 50.09 15.19
CA GLU A 77 -13.21 51.21 15.97
C GLU A 77 -11.82 51.70 15.52
N SER A 78 -11.12 50.91 14.71
CA SER A 78 -9.71 51.19 14.35
C SER A 78 -9.37 51.02 12.88
N VAL A 79 -10.23 50.38 12.09
CA VAL A 79 -10.05 50.24 10.65
C VAL A 79 -10.05 51.60 9.97
N ASP A 80 -9.25 51.76 8.92
CA ASP A 80 -9.26 52.93 8.04
C ASP A 80 -10.31 52.73 6.93
N PRO A 81 -11.45 53.45 6.95
CA PRO A 81 -12.51 53.23 5.96
C PRO A 81 -12.10 53.60 4.54
N GLU A 82 -11.16 54.54 4.35
CA GLU A 82 -10.68 54.90 3.01
C GLU A 82 -9.87 53.76 2.38
N LEU A 83 -9.12 53.01 3.19
CA LEU A 83 -8.41 51.83 2.73
C LEU A 83 -9.35 50.64 2.56
N LEU A 84 -10.27 50.45 3.50
CA LEU A 84 -11.22 49.34 3.48
C LEU A 84 -12.10 49.37 2.23
N PHE A 85 -12.66 50.52 1.88
CA PHE A 85 -13.54 50.71 0.71
C PHE A 85 -12.75 51.14 -0.53
N SER A 86 -11.63 50.46 -0.80
CA SER A 86 -10.78 50.68 -1.96
C SER A 86 -10.50 49.35 -2.67
N ALA A 87 -9.78 49.40 -3.79
CA ALA A 87 -9.32 48.20 -4.50
C ALA A 87 -8.36 47.30 -3.69
N ALA A 88 -7.99 47.69 -2.46
CA ALA A 88 -7.23 46.83 -1.56
C ALA A 88 -8.04 45.60 -1.10
N TYR A 89 -9.37 45.68 -1.10
CA TYR A 89 -10.27 44.60 -0.72
C TYR A 89 -11.31 44.38 -1.82
N HIS A 90 -11.54 43.11 -2.18
CA HIS A 90 -12.60 42.71 -3.11
C HIS A 90 -13.80 42.13 -2.37
N PHE A 91 -13.55 41.43 -1.25
CA PHE A 91 -14.56 40.84 -0.37
C PHE A 91 -14.43 41.41 1.05
N ILE A 92 -15.57 41.81 1.62
CA ILE A 92 -15.67 42.29 3.00
C ILE A 92 -16.78 41.55 3.73
N TYR A 93 -16.48 41.02 4.91
CA TYR A 93 -17.45 40.52 5.88
C TYR A 93 -17.56 41.50 7.06
N LEU A 94 -18.67 42.24 7.16
CA LEU A 94 -19.02 43.05 8.32
C LEU A 94 -19.97 42.28 9.24
N ASP A 95 -19.60 42.09 10.51
CA ASP A 95 -20.45 41.41 11.50
C ASP A 95 -20.69 42.23 12.77
N GLY A 96 -21.96 42.58 13.01
CA GLY A 96 -22.44 43.28 14.20
C GLY A 96 -23.07 42.35 15.24
N SER A 97 -22.92 41.03 15.11
CA SER A 97 -23.57 40.05 15.99
C SER A 97 -23.23 40.22 17.48
N ASP A 98 -24.11 39.72 18.35
CA ASP A 98 -24.00 39.79 19.82
C ASP A 98 -23.92 41.25 20.35
N GLN A 99 -22.83 41.64 21.01
CA GLN A 99 -22.62 42.97 21.59
C GLN A 99 -21.89 43.92 20.64
N GLY A 100 -21.95 43.68 19.31
CA GLY A 100 -21.31 44.52 18.29
C GLY A 100 -22.29 45.37 17.48
N ALA A 101 -23.59 45.27 17.77
CA ALA A 101 -24.63 45.81 16.90
C ALA A 101 -24.66 47.34 16.91
N ILE A 102 -24.39 47.95 18.07
CA ILE A 102 -24.34 49.42 18.20
C ILE A 102 -23.12 49.97 17.46
N GLU A 103 -21.96 49.32 17.56
CA GLU A 103 -20.75 49.74 16.83
C GLU A 103 -20.92 49.58 15.32
N LEU A 104 -21.50 48.47 14.85
CA LEU A 104 -21.83 48.29 13.43
C LEU A 104 -22.74 49.43 12.93
N GLN A 105 -23.81 49.76 13.67
CA GLN A 105 -24.72 50.84 13.30
C GLN A 105 -24.01 52.19 13.20
N MET A 106 -23.11 52.49 14.14
CA MET A 106 -22.31 53.72 14.10
C MET A 106 -21.35 53.72 12.90
N PHE A 107 -20.68 52.59 12.66
CA PHE A 107 -19.74 52.45 11.54
C PHE A 107 -20.43 52.62 10.19
N LEU A 108 -21.59 51.99 9.98
CA LEU A 108 -22.39 52.18 8.77
C LEU A 108 -22.87 53.62 8.64
N GLY A 109 -23.39 54.23 9.72
CA GLY A 109 -23.87 55.62 9.69
C GLY A 109 -22.81 56.65 9.31
N ASP A 110 -21.53 56.39 9.63
CA ASP A 110 -20.41 57.27 9.28
C ASP A 110 -19.85 56.99 7.86
N ASN A 111 -20.06 55.79 7.31
CA ASN A 111 -19.37 55.33 6.08
C ASN A 111 -20.29 54.82 4.96
N GLN A 112 -21.60 54.94 5.09
CA GLN A 112 -22.58 54.39 4.15
C GLN A 112 -22.31 54.76 2.68
N ASP A 113 -22.09 56.03 2.38
CA ASP A 113 -21.84 56.49 1.01
C ASP A 113 -20.59 55.84 0.39
N ALA A 114 -19.55 55.62 1.20
CA ALA A 114 -18.30 55.00 0.75
C ALA A 114 -18.47 53.50 0.51
N LEU A 115 -19.19 52.81 1.41
CA LEU A 115 -19.52 51.40 1.27
C LEU A 115 -20.36 51.15 0.01
N GLU A 116 -21.46 51.90 -0.17
CA GLU A 116 -22.35 51.74 -1.33
C GLU A 116 -21.63 52.03 -2.65
N ALA A 117 -20.71 53.01 -2.67
CA ALA A 117 -19.90 53.32 -3.85
C ALA A 117 -18.85 52.24 -4.16
N TRP A 118 -18.29 51.60 -3.13
CA TRP A 118 -17.34 50.50 -3.30
C TRP A 118 -18.02 49.24 -3.83
N VAL A 119 -19.21 48.90 -3.31
CA VAL A 119 -20.01 47.80 -3.87
C VAL A 119 -20.44 48.13 -5.31
N ASP A 120 -20.90 49.35 -5.60
CA ASP A 120 -21.27 49.78 -6.96
C ASP A 120 -20.12 49.59 -7.97
N ALA A 121 -18.87 49.68 -7.48
CA ALA A 121 -17.65 49.47 -8.27
C ALA A 121 -17.19 48.01 -8.39
N GLY A 122 -17.93 47.04 -7.86
CA GLY A 122 -17.62 45.60 -7.97
C GLY A 122 -17.21 44.91 -6.66
N GLY A 123 -17.17 45.62 -5.53
CA GLY A 123 -16.90 44.99 -4.24
C GLY A 123 -18.04 44.06 -3.80
N THR A 124 -17.72 42.95 -3.13
CA THR A 124 -18.72 41.99 -2.62
C THR A 124 -18.78 42.00 -1.09
N LEU A 125 -20.00 41.99 -0.54
CA LEU A 125 -20.24 42.26 0.87
C LEU A 125 -21.07 41.16 1.53
N LEU A 126 -20.56 40.60 2.62
CA LEU A 126 -21.39 39.91 3.61
C LEU A 126 -21.66 40.87 4.77
N LEU A 127 -22.90 41.33 4.92
CA LEU A 127 -23.32 42.17 6.05
C LEU A 127 -24.24 41.38 6.96
N ASN A 128 -23.73 40.93 8.10
CA ASN A 128 -24.48 40.13 9.06
C ASN A 128 -24.63 40.85 10.41
N CYS A 129 -25.76 40.65 11.07
CA CYS A 129 -25.94 41.02 12.46
C CYS A 129 -27.04 40.15 13.09
N GLY A 130 -26.66 39.23 13.97
CA GLY A 130 -27.57 38.60 14.93
C GLY A 130 -27.48 39.34 16.27
N PRO A 131 -28.20 40.46 16.46
CA PRO A 131 -27.96 41.38 17.57
C PRO A 131 -28.31 40.78 18.93
N GLY A 132 -27.47 41.04 19.93
CA GLY A 132 -27.74 40.87 21.36
C GLY A 132 -28.08 42.19 22.07
N GLU A 133 -27.97 43.31 21.37
CA GLU A 133 -28.23 44.67 21.84
C GLU A 133 -28.71 45.59 20.70
N GLY A 134 -28.95 46.86 21.00
CA GLY A 134 -29.36 47.84 20.00
C GLY A 134 -30.85 47.74 19.61
N GLY A 135 -31.13 47.97 18.33
CA GLY A 135 -32.47 47.95 17.73
C GLY A 135 -32.35 47.94 16.20
N ASP A 136 -33.45 48.20 15.49
CA ASP A 136 -33.47 48.22 14.02
C ASP A 136 -32.37 49.13 13.45
N GLN A 137 -31.73 48.66 12.39
CA GLN A 137 -30.63 49.36 11.73
C GLN A 137 -30.98 49.65 10.28
N ASP A 138 -30.76 50.90 9.88
CA ASP A 138 -30.73 51.30 8.47
C ASP A 138 -29.38 50.85 7.90
N TRP A 139 -29.43 49.95 6.91
CA TRP A 139 -28.26 49.41 6.25
C TRP A 139 -28.00 50.07 4.89
N GLY A 140 -28.84 51.01 4.48
CA GLY A 140 -28.65 51.71 3.22
C GLY A 140 -29.13 50.95 2.00
N PHE A 141 -28.37 50.98 0.92
CA PHE A 141 -28.64 50.29 -0.35
C PHE A 141 -30.07 50.53 -0.86
N GLY A 142 -30.49 51.79 -0.86
CA GLY A 142 -31.83 52.17 -1.31
C GLY A 142 -32.96 51.91 -0.31
N GLY A 143 -32.64 51.64 0.97
CA GLY A 143 -33.60 51.53 2.07
C GLY A 143 -33.75 50.12 2.66
N VAL A 144 -32.70 49.30 2.56
CA VAL A 144 -32.56 48.03 3.27
C VAL A 144 -32.47 48.30 4.78
N THR A 145 -33.25 47.56 5.55
CA THR A 145 -33.30 47.65 7.01
C THR A 145 -33.15 46.26 7.61
N MET A 146 -32.33 46.16 8.65
CA MET A 146 -32.30 45.00 9.54
C MET A 146 -33.22 45.26 10.72
N HIS A 147 -34.17 44.35 10.95
CA HIS A 147 -35.15 44.38 12.04
C HIS A 147 -34.62 43.56 13.21
N ALA A 148 -34.25 44.23 14.29
CA ALA A 148 -33.62 43.58 15.43
C ALA A 148 -34.64 42.79 16.25
N PHE A 149 -34.18 41.68 16.83
CA PHE A 149 -34.96 40.80 17.70
C PHE A 149 -36.16 40.11 17.02
N ASP A 150 -36.16 40.04 15.69
CA ASP A 150 -37.00 39.10 14.93
C ASP A 150 -36.35 37.70 14.97
N ASN A 151 -36.43 37.08 16.15
CA ASN A 151 -35.75 35.83 16.43
C ASN A 151 -36.40 34.66 15.69
N ALA A 152 -35.57 33.78 15.12
CA ALA A 152 -35.99 32.56 14.46
C ALA A 152 -35.27 31.35 15.06
N GLU A 153 -36.04 30.31 15.41
CA GLU A 153 -35.49 29.02 15.84
C GLU A 153 -35.05 28.17 14.63
N ASN A 154 -35.74 28.33 13.50
CA ASN A 154 -35.47 27.59 12.26
C ASN A 154 -35.42 28.53 11.07
N GLY A 155 -34.73 28.10 10.02
CA GLY A 155 -34.74 28.74 8.71
C GLY A 155 -34.68 27.70 7.60
N HIS A 156 -35.26 28.01 6.44
CA HIS A 156 -35.23 27.14 5.27
C HIS A 156 -34.84 27.92 4.01
N ALA A 157 -34.28 27.21 3.04
CA ALA A 157 -33.94 27.77 1.73
C ALA A 157 -35.21 28.27 1.03
N SER A 158 -35.27 29.58 0.77
CA SER A 158 -36.30 30.18 -0.07
C SER A 158 -35.96 30.02 -1.56
N THR A 159 -34.66 29.94 -1.86
CA THR A 159 -34.10 29.64 -3.19
C THR A 159 -33.17 28.42 -3.10
N PRO A 160 -33.70 27.18 -3.13
CA PRO A 160 -32.90 25.94 -3.05
C PRO A 160 -31.87 25.76 -4.18
N GLU A 161 -32.05 26.46 -5.29
CA GLU A 161 -31.15 26.41 -6.46
C GLU A 161 -29.95 27.36 -6.34
N HIS A 162 -29.89 28.18 -5.28
CA HIS A 162 -28.81 29.14 -5.09
C HIS A 162 -27.44 28.42 -4.94
N PRO A 163 -26.34 28.90 -5.58
CA PRO A 163 -25.05 28.19 -5.62
C PRO A 163 -24.45 27.79 -4.26
N ILE A 164 -24.68 28.61 -3.22
CA ILE A 164 -24.22 28.36 -1.84
C ILE A 164 -24.65 27.01 -1.25
N TRP A 165 -25.69 26.36 -1.79
CA TRP A 165 -26.12 25.02 -1.34
C TRP A 165 -25.28 23.89 -1.96
N ASN A 166 -24.66 24.14 -3.12
CA ASN A 166 -23.95 23.13 -3.90
C ASN A 166 -22.47 23.01 -3.54
N GLY A 167 -21.89 24.00 -2.86
CA GLY A 167 -20.51 23.95 -2.41
C GLY A 167 -19.84 25.32 -2.41
N PRO A 168 -18.50 25.36 -2.25
CA PRO A 168 -17.57 24.24 -2.32
C PRO A 168 -17.48 23.34 -1.08
N PHE A 169 -18.11 23.70 0.05
CA PHE A 169 -18.08 22.93 1.29
C PHE A 169 -19.37 22.13 1.49
N LEU A 170 -19.25 20.80 1.52
CA LEU A 170 -20.36 19.86 1.72
C LEU A 170 -20.14 19.00 2.99
N PRO A 171 -21.20 18.54 3.67
CA PRO A 171 -22.62 18.75 3.34
C PRO A 171 -23.11 20.17 3.65
N ALA A 172 -24.12 20.63 2.92
CA ALA A 172 -24.86 21.87 3.18
C ALA A 172 -26.37 21.58 3.14
N ALA A 173 -27.03 21.71 4.29
CA ALA A 173 -28.46 21.48 4.42
C ALA A 173 -29.26 22.68 3.91
N THR A 174 -30.42 22.44 3.29
CA THR A 174 -31.38 23.49 2.89
C THR A 174 -32.33 23.89 4.03
N ASP A 175 -32.35 23.12 5.12
CA ASP A 175 -33.14 23.37 6.31
C ASP A 175 -32.22 23.45 7.53
N PHE A 176 -32.31 24.55 8.26
CA PHE A 176 -31.58 24.77 9.51
C PHE A 176 -32.54 24.84 10.69
N THR A 177 -32.14 24.18 11.77
CA THR A 177 -32.81 24.26 13.07
C THR A 177 -31.82 24.73 14.13
N GLY A 178 -32.30 25.29 15.24
CA GLY A 178 -31.45 25.73 16.32
C GLY A 178 -32.24 26.31 17.48
N THR A 179 -31.58 26.51 18.63
CA THR A 179 -32.22 27.27 19.73
C THR A 179 -32.28 28.77 19.44
N ALA A 180 -31.50 29.25 18.46
CA ALA A 180 -31.38 30.65 18.05
C ALA A 180 -30.67 30.74 16.69
N TYR A 181 -31.32 30.33 15.59
CA TYR A 181 -30.73 30.37 14.24
C TYR A 181 -30.47 31.82 13.79
N ALA A 182 -31.45 32.70 13.97
CA ALA A 182 -31.34 34.11 13.64
C ALA A 182 -31.93 34.98 14.75
N HIS A 183 -31.40 36.18 14.92
CA HIS A 183 -31.88 37.19 15.87
C HIS A 183 -32.42 38.45 15.18
N ALA A 184 -32.42 38.45 13.85
CA ALA A 184 -32.95 39.53 13.06
C ALA A 184 -33.45 39.01 11.71
N ALA A 185 -34.27 39.84 11.06
CA ALA A 185 -34.66 39.67 9.68
C ALA A 185 -34.29 40.91 8.88
N VAL A 186 -34.20 40.78 7.56
CA VAL A 186 -33.86 41.86 6.65
C VAL A 186 -35.01 42.12 5.69
N SER A 187 -35.24 43.38 5.38
CA SER A 187 -36.23 43.77 4.36
C SER A 187 -35.78 45.02 3.65
N GLY A 188 -36.12 45.13 2.37
CA GLY A 188 -35.84 46.32 1.59
C GLY A 188 -36.26 46.13 0.14
N PRO A 189 -36.22 47.19 -0.67
CA PRO A 189 -36.43 47.08 -2.10
C PRO A 189 -35.34 46.23 -2.75
N GLY A 190 -35.72 45.38 -3.72
CA GLY A 190 -34.77 44.64 -4.55
C GLY A 190 -34.16 43.38 -3.94
N LEU A 191 -34.40 43.13 -2.64
CA LEU A 191 -33.89 41.93 -1.97
C LEU A 191 -34.51 40.64 -2.56
N VAL A 192 -33.65 39.66 -2.83
CA VAL A 192 -34.02 38.29 -3.18
C VAL A 192 -33.81 37.41 -1.94
N PRO A 193 -34.88 36.86 -1.32
CA PRO A 193 -34.72 36.00 -0.15
C PRO A 193 -33.95 34.72 -0.50
N VAL A 194 -32.95 34.39 0.31
CA VAL A 194 -32.16 33.16 0.19
C VAL A 194 -32.53 32.17 1.28
N ILE A 195 -32.67 32.67 2.52
CA ILE A 195 -33.12 31.90 3.68
C ILE A 195 -34.21 32.68 4.42
N GLU A 196 -35.34 32.04 4.68
CA GLU A 196 -36.48 32.63 5.38
C GLU A 196 -36.80 31.89 6.68
N ASN A 197 -37.40 32.59 7.64
CA ASN A 197 -37.90 31.95 8.86
C ASN A 197 -39.26 31.25 8.67
N ASP A 198 -39.47 30.17 9.42
CA ASP A 198 -40.73 29.41 9.40
C ASP A 198 -41.92 30.16 10.03
N ASP A 199 -41.63 31.16 10.88
CA ASP A 199 -42.61 31.86 11.72
C ASP A 199 -43.17 33.17 11.12
N GLY A 200 -42.82 33.48 9.87
CA GLY A 200 -43.27 34.73 9.24
C GLY A 200 -42.93 34.92 7.78
N GLY A 201 -42.03 34.11 7.21
CA GLY A 201 -41.51 34.32 5.86
C GLY A 201 -40.67 35.60 5.75
N ASN A 202 -40.14 36.10 6.87
CA ASN A 202 -39.22 37.23 6.83
C ASN A 202 -37.83 36.68 6.45
N PRO A 203 -37.13 37.29 5.47
CA PRO A 203 -35.79 36.85 5.10
C PRO A 203 -34.82 37.02 6.27
N ASN A 204 -34.17 35.93 6.68
CA ASN A 204 -32.99 36.00 7.55
C ASN A 204 -31.71 36.16 6.73
N VAL A 205 -31.73 35.70 5.48
CA VAL A 205 -30.69 35.97 4.49
C VAL A 205 -31.35 36.43 3.20
N ALA A 206 -30.87 37.52 2.64
CA ALA A 206 -31.31 37.99 1.34
C ALA A 206 -30.14 38.57 0.55
N GLU A 207 -30.19 38.37 -0.76
CA GLU A 207 -29.22 38.88 -1.71
C GLU A 207 -29.70 40.19 -2.35
N LEU A 208 -28.74 41.04 -2.71
CA LEU A 208 -28.96 42.23 -3.53
C LEU A 208 -27.78 42.46 -4.47
N ASP A 209 -28.05 42.57 -5.76
CA ASP A 209 -27.11 43.18 -6.71
C ASP A 209 -27.17 44.70 -6.59
N TRP A 210 -25.99 45.33 -6.53
CA TRP A 210 -25.87 46.79 -6.42
C TRP A 210 -24.72 47.30 -7.29
N GLY A 211 -25.08 47.95 -8.39
CA GLY A 211 -24.11 48.38 -9.39
C GLY A 211 -23.42 47.17 -10.02
N GLY A 212 -22.08 47.14 -9.97
CA GLY A 212 -21.29 45.98 -10.39
C GLY A 212 -20.98 44.97 -9.29
N GLY A 213 -21.42 45.19 -8.05
CA GLY A 213 -21.14 44.31 -6.90
C GLY A 213 -22.39 43.62 -6.36
N ARG A 214 -22.17 42.76 -5.35
CA ARG A 214 -23.20 41.89 -4.76
C ARG A 214 -23.11 41.87 -3.24
N ILE A 215 -24.26 41.85 -2.58
CA ILE A 215 -24.37 41.81 -1.12
C ILE A 215 -25.24 40.63 -0.68
N LEU A 216 -24.78 39.88 0.35
CA LEU A 216 -25.65 39.08 1.19
C LEU A 216 -25.89 39.79 2.52
N PHE A 217 -27.15 40.06 2.81
CA PHE A 217 -27.62 40.61 4.08
C PHE A 217 -28.09 39.48 4.99
N GLY A 218 -27.61 39.46 6.24
CA GLY A 218 -27.87 38.39 7.19
C GLY A 218 -28.32 38.87 8.57
N GLY A 219 -29.39 38.29 9.12
CA GLY A 219 -29.81 38.47 10.51
C GLY A 219 -29.37 37.32 11.44
N MET A 220 -28.41 36.51 10.99
CA MET A 220 -28.14 35.19 11.55
C MET A 220 -27.19 35.26 12.74
N THR A 221 -27.33 34.29 13.65
CA THR A 221 -26.32 34.06 14.70
C THR A 221 -25.09 33.36 14.10
N VAL A 222 -24.08 33.10 14.94
CA VAL A 222 -22.91 32.30 14.56
C VAL A 222 -23.30 30.84 14.32
N SER A 223 -22.67 30.20 13.34
CA SER A 223 -23.02 28.86 12.87
C SER A 223 -22.91 27.76 13.92
N PHE A 224 -22.24 27.99 15.06
CA PHE A 224 -22.26 27.10 16.22
C PHE A 224 -23.68 26.74 16.70
N TYR A 225 -24.64 27.66 16.56
CA TYR A 225 -26.03 27.48 17.03
C TYR A 225 -26.96 26.84 15.99
N TRP A 226 -26.42 26.49 14.82
CA TRP A 226 -27.20 25.92 13.73
C TRP A 226 -27.10 24.40 13.77
N GLN A 227 -28.12 23.73 13.27
CA GLN A 227 -28.19 22.29 13.09
C GLN A 227 -28.84 21.99 11.72
N PRO A 228 -28.42 20.93 11.03
CA PRO A 228 -27.38 19.98 11.44
C PRO A 228 -25.96 20.57 11.43
N GLN A 229 -25.08 19.97 12.24
CA GLN A 229 -23.63 20.19 12.15
C GLN A 229 -23.02 19.01 11.39
N PRO A 230 -22.04 19.22 10.51
CA PRO A 230 -21.29 20.47 10.27
C PRO A 230 -21.92 21.45 9.26
N ASP A 231 -23.12 21.17 8.76
CA ASP A 231 -23.75 21.88 7.64
C ASP A 231 -23.85 23.39 7.86
N GLY A 232 -24.14 23.86 9.08
CA GLY A 232 -24.20 25.30 9.37
C GLY A 232 -22.86 26.01 9.22
N LEU A 233 -21.74 25.36 9.58
CA LEU A 233 -20.40 25.93 9.38
C LEU A 233 -20.05 25.95 7.88
N ASN A 234 -20.29 24.84 7.18
CA ASN A 234 -20.11 24.73 5.74
C ASN A 234 -20.92 25.78 4.99
N MET A 235 -22.17 26.00 5.39
CA MET A 235 -23.05 27.01 4.79
C MET A 235 -22.51 28.43 4.96
N ARG A 236 -21.97 28.75 6.15
CA ARG A 236 -21.29 30.05 6.34
C ARG A 236 -20.08 30.19 5.44
N ALA A 237 -19.28 29.14 5.31
CA ALA A 237 -18.13 29.13 4.39
C ALA A 237 -18.57 29.24 2.92
N ASN A 238 -19.66 28.59 2.50
CA ASN A 238 -20.19 28.69 1.14
C ASN A 238 -20.69 30.10 0.81
N MET A 239 -21.38 30.79 1.73
CA MET A 239 -21.77 32.19 1.52
C MET A 239 -20.55 33.11 1.34
N ILE A 240 -19.49 32.88 2.10
CA ILE A 240 -18.24 33.64 2.00
C ILE A 240 -17.53 33.31 0.67
N ALA A 241 -17.39 32.02 0.32
CA ALA A 241 -16.75 31.58 -0.92
C ALA A 241 -17.49 32.09 -2.17
N TYR A 242 -18.82 32.04 -2.12
CA TYR A 242 -19.68 32.58 -3.16
C TYR A 242 -19.38 34.06 -3.39
N LEU A 243 -19.52 34.91 -2.38
CA LEU A 243 -19.24 36.34 -2.54
C LEU A 243 -17.78 36.65 -2.91
N ALA A 244 -16.83 35.85 -2.43
CA ALA A 244 -15.41 36.07 -2.71
C ALA A 244 -14.98 35.68 -4.13
N ALA A 245 -15.71 34.79 -4.81
CA ALA A 245 -15.41 34.42 -6.19
C ALA A 245 -15.60 35.61 -7.15
N GLY A 246 -16.68 36.39 -6.95
CA GLY A 246 -16.93 37.59 -7.74
C GLY A 246 -17.20 37.29 -9.22
N ASP A 247 -16.78 38.20 -10.08
CA ASP A 247 -16.80 38.09 -11.56
C ASP A 247 -15.32 38.08 -12.01
N GLU A 248 -14.80 36.91 -12.36
CA GLU A 248 -13.37 36.66 -12.56
C GLU A 248 -12.83 37.33 -13.83
N ASP A 249 -13.63 37.41 -14.89
CA ASP A 249 -13.23 37.96 -16.19
C ASP A 249 -13.92 39.28 -16.58
N GLN A 250 -14.79 39.79 -15.70
CA GLN A 250 -15.46 41.10 -15.76
C GLN A 250 -16.43 41.23 -16.93
N ASP A 251 -17.12 40.15 -17.26
CA ASP A 251 -18.07 40.09 -18.35
C ASP A 251 -19.52 40.42 -17.93
N GLY A 252 -19.75 40.51 -16.61
CA GLY A 252 -21.04 40.82 -16.00
C GLY A 252 -21.75 39.62 -15.38
N PHE A 253 -21.17 38.43 -15.43
CA PHE A 253 -21.67 37.23 -14.75
C PHE A 253 -20.77 36.84 -13.58
N HIS A 254 -21.39 36.40 -12.50
CA HIS A 254 -20.66 35.92 -11.34
C HIS A 254 -20.06 34.55 -11.66
N THR A 255 -18.88 34.20 -11.13
CA THR A 255 -18.14 32.95 -11.43
C THR A 255 -18.98 31.66 -11.31
N PHE A 256 -19.98 31.63 -10.44
CA PHE A 256 -20.88 30.46 -10.26
C PHE A 256 -22.08 30.44 -11.22
N GLU A 257 -22.31 31.53 -11.94
CA GLU A 257 -23.37 31.72 -12.93
C GLU A 257 -22.81 31.81 -14.35
N ASP A 258 -21.49 31.99 -14.48
CA ASP A 258 -20.74 32.11 -15.72
C ASP A 258 -20.34 30.73 -16.27
N ASN A 259 -20.77 30.41 -17.49
CA ASN A 259 -20.41 29.17 -18.18
C ASN A 259 -19.00 29.21 -18.81
N CYS A 260 -18.30 30.35 -18.74
CA CYS A 260 -16.88 30.46 -19.07
C CYS A 260 -16.13 31.38 -18.06
N PRO A 261 -15.96 30.98 -16.79
CA PRO A 261 -15.46 31.85 -15.71
C PRO A 261 -14.13 32.58 -15.96
N ALA A 262 -13.32 32.10 -16.90
CA ALA A 262 -12.01 32.65 -17.22
C ALA A 262 -11.96 33.38 -18.59
N ILE A 263 -13.04 33.35 -19.37
CA ILE A 263 -13.10 33.88 -20.74
C ILE A 263 -14.41 34.63 -20.98
N ALA A 264 -14.31 35.97 -20.92
CA ALA A 264 -15.45 36.85 -21.02
C ALA A 264 -16.37 36.55 -22.21
N ASN A 265 -17.60 36.15 -21.91
CA ASN A 265 -18.67 35.87 -22.86
C ASN A 265 -20.00 36.43 -22.35
N PRO A 266 -20.23 37.76 -22.45
CA PRO A 266 -21.44 38.40 -21.92
C PRO A 266 -22.77 37.94 -22.56
N ASP A 267 -22.74 37.09 -23.59
CA ASP A 267 -23.92 36.46 -24.18
C ASP A 267 -24.21 35.06 -23.65
N GLN A 268 -23.30 34.46 -22.87
CA GLN A 268 -23.40 33.14 -22.24
C GLN A 268 -23.88 32.08 -23.23
N ALA A 269 -23.38 32.16 -24.47
CA ALA A 269 -23.73 31.21 -25.52
C ALA A 269 -23.21 29.81 -25.14
N ASP A 270 -24.08 28.82 -25.22
CA ASP A 270 -23.83 27.40 -24.97
C ASP A 270 -24.69 26.63 -25.99
N GLY A 271 -24.00 26.12 -27.02
CA GLY A 271 -24.60 25.59 -28.23
C GLY A 271 -25.22 24.20 -28.05
N ASP A 272 -24.63 23.37 -27.20
CA ASP A 272 -25.02 21.97 -27.01
C ASP A 272 -25.66 21.70 -25.64
N GLY A 273 -25.55 22.63 -24.70
CA GLY A 273 -26.27 22.65 -23.43
C GLY A 273 -25.58 21.88 -22.32
N ASP A 274 -24.24 21.81 -22.32
CA ASP A 274 -23.45 21.10 -21.30
C ASP A 274 -22.98 22.00 -20.14
N GLU A 275 -23.43 23.26 -20.11
CA GLU A 275 -23.06 24.29 -19.12
C GLU A 275 -21.62 24.83 -19.27
N VAL A 276 -20.92 24.51 -20.37
CA VAL A 276 -19.67 25.12 -20.80
C VAL A 276 -19.94 26.05 -21.98
N GLY A 277 -19.53 27.31 -21.90
CA GLY A 277 -19.84 28.27 -22.96
C GLY A 277 -19.05 28.03 -24.26
N ASP A 278 -19.65 28.34 -25.40
CA ASP A 278 -19.12 28.16 -26.76
C ASP A 278 -17.68 28.66 -26.97
N VAL A 279 -17.24 29.64 -26.17
CA VAL A 279 -15.91 30.27 -26.30
C VAL A 279 -14.82 29.58 -25.49
N CYS A 280 -15.18 28.82 -24.46
CA CYS A 280 -14.28 28.07 -23.61
C CYS A 280 -14.45 26.55 -23.75
N ASP A 281 -15.47 26.12 -24.48
CA ASP A 281 -15.68 24.75 -24.90
C ASP A 281 -14.79 24.41 -26.12
N ALA A 282 -13.96 23.38 -25.99
CA ALA A 282 -13.17 22.87 -27.11
C ALA A 282 -14.03 22.08 -28.12
N CYS A 283 -15.21 21.66 -27.68
CA CYS A 283 -16.15 20.78 -28.36
C CYS A 283 -17.60 21.32 -28.38
N PRO A 284 -17.87 22.50 -28.99
CA PRO A 284 -19.17 23.22 -28.91
C PRO A 284 -20.39 22.56 -29.55
N ALA A 285 -20.30 21.29 -29.90
CA ALA A 285 -21.35 20.51 -30.53
C ALA A 285 -21.51 19.11 -29.90
N ASP A 286 -20.75 18.78 -28.86
CA ASP A 286 -20.83 17.53 -28.13
C ASP A 286 -21.03 17.75 -26.63
N ALA A 287 -22.29 17.77 -26.22
CA ALA A 287 -22.66 17.96 -24.82
C ALA A 287 -22.18 16.88 -23.84
N ASN A 288 -21.42 15.87 -24.29
CA ASN A 288 -20.83 14.85 -23.42
C ASN A 288 -19.31 15.02 -23.27
N ASP A 289 -18.70 15.99 -23.93
CA ASP A 289 -17.27 16.26 -23.85
C ASP A 289 -16.94 17.69 -24.26
N TYR A 290 -16.26 18.43 -23.39
CA TYR A 290 -15.85 19.82 -23.62
C TYR A 290 -14.35 19.96 -23.89
N ARG A 291 -13.64 18.82 -24.03
CA ARG A 291 -12.16 18.77 -24.06
C ARG A 291 -11.62 18.24 -25.39
N ASP A 292 -10.49 18.82 -25.76
CA ASP A 292 -9.60 18.43 -26.85
C ASP A 292 -8.19 18.45 -26.24
N GLY A 293 -7.75 17.28 -25.77
CA GLY A 293 -6.56 17.11 -24.93
C GLY A 293 -5.27 17.51 -25.64
N ASP A 294 -5.21 17.28 -26.95
CA ASP A 294 -4.02 17.50 -27.75
C ASP A 294 -4.11 18.70 -28.73
N GLY A 295 -5.29 19.28 -28.86
CA GLY A 295 -5.57 20.50 -29.62
C GLY A 295 -5.66 20.28 -31.13
N ASP A 296 -5.99 19.07 -31.58
CA ASP A 296 -6.05 18.73 -33.00
C ASP A 296 -7.41 19.01 -33.66
N GLY A 297 -8.43 19.26 -32.84
CA GLY A 297 -9.79 19.61 -33.24
C GLY A 297 -10.79 18.46 -33.24
N ASP A 298 -10.41 17.27 -32.79
CA ASP A 298 -11.32 16.18 -32.44
C ASP A 298 -11.51 16.11 -30.90
N CYS A 299 -12.73 15.84 -30.45
CA CYS A 299 -13.05 15.75 -29.02
C CYS A 299 -12.48 14.46 -28.41
N ASP A 300 -11.99 14.48 -27.17
CA ASP A 300 -11.35 13.30 -26.52
C ASP A 300 -12.19 12.02 -26.63
N ASN A 301 -13.52 12.13 -26.56
CA ASN A 301 -14.44 10.99 -26.62
C ASN A 301 -14.63 10.40 -28.03
N ALA A 302 -14.25 11.15 -29.07
CA ALA A 302 -14.38 10.82 -30.48
C ALA A 302 -13.00 10.66 -31.15
N ASP A 303 -11.96 11.14 -30.49
CA ASP A 303 -10.56 11.03 -30.88
C ASP A 303 -10.02 9.63 -30.54
N ASN A 304 -9.50 8.93 -31.56
CA ASN A 304 -8.86 7.64 -31.39
C ASN A 304 -7.40 7.74 -30.90
N CYS A 305 -6.87 8.95 -30.71
CA CYS A 305 -5.61 9.25 -30.04
C CYS A 305 -5.65 10.55 -29.21
N PRO A 306 -6.41 10.61 -28.09
CA PRO A 306 -6.70 11.86 -27.32
C PRO A 306 -5.51 12.69 -26.80
N GLU A 307 -4.29 12.17 -26.94
CA GLU A 307 -3.06 12.80 -26.44
C GLU A 307 -2.02 13.02 -27.56
N ASP A 308 -2.29 12.57 -28.79
CA ASP A 308 -1.36 12.56 -29.92
C ASP A 308 -2.01 13.10 -31.21
N PRO A 309 -1.72 14.36 -31.61
CA PRO A 309 -2.48 15.07 -32.64
C PRO A 309 -2.59 14.33 -33.97
N ASN A 310 -3.80 13.92 -34.33
CA ASN A 310 -4.10 13.12 -35.50
C ASN A 310 -5.46 13.39 -36.15
N ALA A 311 -5.85 14.66 -36.38
CA ALA A 311 -7.09 15.14 -37.02
C ALA A 311 -7.59 14.46 -38.33
N ASN A 312 -6.85 13.50 -38.89
CA ASN A 312 -7.30 12.59 -39.94
C ASN A 312 -7.96 11.30 -39.42
N GLN A 313 -7.86 11.01 -38.11
CA GLN A 313 -8.42 9.86 -37.40
C GLN A 313 -8.14 8.52 -38.10
N LEU A 314 -6.96 8.38 -38.70
CA LEU A 314 -6.57 7.13 -39.37
C LEU A 314 -6.44 6.00 -38.34
N ASN A 315 -7.05 4.87 -38.64
CA ASN A 315 -7.00 3.64 -37.85
C ASN A 315 -7.04 2.45 -38.83
N GLY A 316 -5.89 1.82 -39.01
CA GLY A 316 -5.59 0.88 -40.09
C GLY A 316 -6.24 -0.48 -39.91
N ASP A 317 -6.33 -0.97 -38.68
CA ASP A 317 -6.86 -2.29 -38.33
C ASP A 317 -8.26 -2.26 -37.70
N GLY A 318 -8.72 -1.08 -37.30
CA GLY A 318 -10.07 -0.80 -36.82
C GLY A 318 -10.28 -1.11 -35.34
N ASP A 319 -9.21 -1.11 -34.53
CA ASP A 319 -9.30 -1.24 -33.09
C ASP A 319 -9.70 0.09 -32.39
N VAL A 320 -9.38 0.29 -31.11
CA VAL A 320 -9.72 1.54 -30.40
C VAL A 320 -8.67 2.64 -30.59
N ALA A 321 -7.43 2.31 -30.94
CA ALA A 321 -6.33 3.25 -31.06
C ALA A 321 -6.16 3.73 -32.51
N GLY A 322 -5.78 4.98 -32.71
CA GLY A 322 -5.41 5.49 -34.04
C GLY A 322 -3.98 5.13 -34.43
N ASP A 323 -3.69 5.13 -35.73
CA ASP A 323 -2.39 4.75 -36.31
C ASP A 323 -1.17 5.45 -35.68
N ILE A 324 -1.34 6.62 -35.04
CA ILE A 324 -0.24 7.40 -34.47
C ILE A 324 0.10 6.98 -33.03
N CYS A 325 -0.91 6.56 -32.25
CA CYS A 325 -0.79 6.19 -30.85
C CYS A 325 -0.89 4.67 -30.63
N ASP A 326 -1.20 3.94 -31.70
CA ASP A 326 -1.16 2.49 -31.74
C ASP A 326 0.29 2.01 -31.99
N ALA A 327 0.85 1.27 -31.04
CA ALA A 327 2.16 0.65 -31.21
C ALA A 327 2.12 -0.55 -32.19
N CYS A 328 0.91 -1.03 -32.47
CA CYS A 328 0.59 -2.20 -33.28
C CYS A 328 -0.44 -1.93 -34.39
N PRO A 329 -0.16 -1.04 -35.37
CA PRO A 329 -1.16 -0.50 -36.33
C PRO A 329 -1.79 -1.48 -37.33
N ILE A 330 -1.52 -2.77 -37.20
CA ILE A 330 -2.02 -3.85 -38.06
C ILE A 330 -2.61 -5.03 -37.27
N ASP A 331 -2.63 -4.97 -35.93
CA ASP A 331 -3.20 -5.99 -35.06
C ASP A 331 -4.41 -5.45 -34.30
N SER A 332 -5.59 -5.67 -34.88
CA SER A 332 -6.86 -5.24 -34.28
C SER A 332 -7.20 -5.82 -32.90
N THR A 333 -6.37 -6.71 -32.35
CA THR A 333 -6.56 -7.34 -31.05
C THR A 333 -5.63 -6.82 -29.97
N ASP A 334 -4.62 -6.02 -30.32
CA ASP A 334 -3.63 -5.50 -29.40
C ASP A 334 -2.97 -4.22 -29.95
N TRP A 335 -2.90 -3.19 -29.11
CA TRP A 335 -2.31 -1.88 -29.44
C TRP A 335 -1.08 -1.56 -28.58
N LEU A 336 -0.65 -2.54 -27.75
CA LEU A 336 0.47 -2.41 -26.83
C LEU A 336 1.73 -3.11 -27.35
N ASP A 337 2.85 -2.43 -27.18
CA ASP A 337 4.22 -2.93 -27.32
C ASP A 337 4.95 -2.42 -26.05
N THR A 338 4.82 -3.20 -24.98
CA THR A 338 5.14 -2.74 -23.62
C THR A 338 6.64 -2.48 -23.45
N ASP A 339 7.48 -3.23 -24.15
CA ASP A 339 8.94 -3.11 -24.05
C ASP A 339 9.60 -2.37 -25.24
N VAL A 340 8.79 -2.01 -26.24
CA VAL A 340 9.13 -1.17 -27.39
C VAL A 340 10.16 -1.83 -28.30
N ASP A 341 10.01 -3.13 -28.51
CA ASP A 341 10.88 -3.93 -29.37
C ASP A 341 10.36 -4.04 -30.82
N GLY A 342 9.12 -3.59 -31.05
CA GLY A 342 8.43 -3.59 -32.34
C GLY A 342 7.51 -4.80 -32.56
N LEU A 343 7.20 -5.55 -31.52
CA LEU A 343 6.24 -6.65 -31.50
C LEU A 343 5.10 -6.35 -30.52
N CYS A 344 3.91 -6.82 -30.87
CA CYS A 344 2.74 -6.61 -30.02
C CYS A 344 2.76 -7.60 -28.87
N ASP A 345 2.37 -7.18 -27.66
CA ASP A 345 2.40 -7.99 -26.43
C ASP A 345 1.73 -9.38 -26.61
N ASN A 346 0.66 -9.46 -27.40
CA ASN A 346 -0.06 -10.70 -27.70
C ASN A 346 0.68 -11.68 -28.63
N THR A 347 1.70 -11.20 -29.33
CA THR A 347 2.55 -11.94 -30.28
C THR A 347 4.01 -12.03 -29.84
N ASP A 348 4.35 -11.31 -28.78
CA ASP A 348 5.66 -11.28 -28.16
C ASP A 348 5.79 -12.41 -27.12
N GLY A 349 6.80 -13.27 -27.30
CA GLY A 349 7.17 -14.32 -26.35
C GLY A 349 7.75 -13.78 -25.03
N CYS A 350 8.19 -12.51 -25.03
CA CYS A 350 8.73 -11.79 -23.89
C CYS A 350 8.21 -10.33 -23.79
N PRO A 351 6.91 -10.09 -23.55
CA PRO A 351 6.26 -8.76 -23.60
C PRO A 351 6.85 -7.65 -22.71
N PHE A 352 7.80 -7.97 -21.85
CA PHE A 352 8.43 -7.05 -20.90
C PHE A 352 9.96 -7.02 -21.03
N SER A 353 10.55 -7.66 -22.03
CA SER A 353 12.00 -7.83 -22.19
C SER A 353 12.40 -7.79 -23.67
N PRO A 354 12.93 -6.65 -24.17
CA PRO A 354 13.04 -6.41 -25.60
C PRO A 354 13.84 -7.48 -26.35
N ASP A 355 13.20 -8.20 -27.26
CA ASP A 355 13.82 -9.22 -28.09
C ASP A 355 13.19 -9.31 -29.50
N PRO A 356 13.51 -8.36 -30.40
CA PRO A 356 12.89 -8.27 -31.73
C PRO A 356 13.13 -9.49 -32.65
N LEU A 357 13.98 -10.44 -32.22
CA LEU A 357 14.29 -11.67 -32.93
C LEU A 357 13.45 -12.87 -32.47
N GLN A 358 12.79 -12.79 -31.31
CA GLN A 358 11.91 -13.82 -30.75
C GLN A 358 12.57 -15.20 -30.78
N THR A 359 13.79 -15.26 -30.23
CA THR A 359 14.53 -16.52 -30.12
C THR A 359 13.96 -17.32 -28.97
N ASP A 360 13.58 -18.56 -29.23
CA ASP A 360 13.03 -19.51 -28.27
C ASP A 360 13.83 -20.81 -28.48
N GLY A 361 14.83 -21.01 -27.60
CA GLY A 361 15.87 -22.01 -27.74
C GLY A 361 15.39 -23.43 -27.53
N ASP A 362 14.38 -23.62 -26.69
CA ASP A 362 13.87 -24.91 -26.26
C ASP A 362 12.44 -25.21 -26.72
N LEU A 363 11.75 -24.21 -27.28
CA LEU A 363 10.42 -24.28 -27.88
C LEU A 363 9.30 -24.50 -26.87
N ASP A 364 9.44 -23.97 -25.65
CA ASP A 364 8.41 -24.00 -24.61
C ASP A 364 7.36 -22.86 -24.77
N GLY A 365 7.66 -21.86 -25.60
CA GLY A 365 6.81 -20.70 -25.89
C GLY A 365 7.14 -19.45 -25.08
N VAL A 366 8.17 -19.47 -24.24
CA VAL A 366 8.79 -18.33 -23.57
C VAL A 366 10.06 -17.95 -24.36
N GLY A 367 10.27 -16.68 -24.65
CA GLY A 367 11.47 -16.26 -25.38
C GLY A 367 12.74 -16.32 -24.50
N ASP A 368 13.89 -16.58 -25.12
CA ASP A 368 15.22 -16.65 -24.48
C ASP A 368 15.54 -15.40 -23.62
N ALA A 369 14.93 -14.25 -23.94
CA ALA A 369 15.17 -12.99 -23.23
C ALA A 369 14.52 -12.93 -21.85
N CYS A 370 13.44 -13.69 -21.63
CA CYS A 370 12.67 -13.73 -20.39
C CYS A 370 12.52 -15.13 -19.82
N ASP A 371 13.03 -16.16 -20.51
CA ASP A 371 13.11 -17.52 -20.02
C ASP A 371 14.26 -17.68 -19.01
N ALA A 372 13.96 -18.25 -17.85
CA ALA A 372 14.95 -18.57 -16.82
C ALA A 372 15.82 -19.76 -17.24
N CYS A 373 15.28 -20.65 -18.07
CA CYS A 373 15.91 -21.88 -18.55
C CYS A 373 15.86 -22.00 -20.08
N PRO A 374 16.55 -21.14 -20.86
CA PRO A 374 16.42 -21.00 -22.33
C PRO A 374 16.74 -22.23 -23.21
N ILE A 375 17.12 -23.34 -22.58
CA ILE A 375 17.54 -24.58 -23.23
C ILE A 375 16.90 -25.81 -22.54
N ASP A 376 15.88 -25.61 -21.72
CA ASP A 376 15.17 -26.68 -21.00
C ASP A 376 13.65 -26.44 -20.96
N PRO A 377 12.87 -27.12 -21.82
CA PRO A 377 11.44 -26.85 -21.97
C PRO A 377 10.59 -27.17 -20.74
N LEU A 378 11.17 -27.81 -19.72
CA LEU A 378 10.50 -28.12 -18.47
C LEU A 378 10.82 -27.12 -17.36
N ASN A 379 11.73 -26.18 -17.61
CA ASN A 379 12.20 -25.18 -16.66
C ASN A 379 12.73 -25.81 -15.35
N ASP A 380 12.87 -24.98 -14.33
CA ASP A 380 13.06 -25.39 -12.94
C ASP A 380 11.72 -25.93 -12.40
N ILE A 381 11.54 -27.25 -12.42
CA ILE A 381 10.27 -27.91 -12.07
C ILE A 381 10.05 -28.03 -10.55
N ASP A 382 11.11 -27.92 -9.75
CA ASP A 382 11.05 -28.07 -8.29
C ASP A 382 11.36 -26.78 -7.50
N ASP A 383 11.54 -25.67 -8.21
CA ASP A 383 11.71 -24.30 -7.72
C ASP A 383 12.98 -24.10 -6.87
N ASP A 384 14.09 -24.78 -7.19
CA ASP A 384 15.35 -24.70 -6.44
C ASP A 384 16.41 -23.75 -7.04
N ASN A 385 16.07 -23.13 -8.18
CA ASN A 385 16.85 -22.24 -9.04
C ASN A 385 17.92 -22.92 -9.92
N ASP A 386 17.89 -24.23 -10.07
CA ASP A 386 18.64 -24.96 -11.08
C ASP A 386 17.67 -25.52 -12.14
N CYS A 387 17.97 -25.30 -13.42
CA CYS A 387 17.12 -25.82 -14.49
C CYS A 387 17.23 -27.35 -14.53
N GLY A 388 16.13 -28.07 -14.80
CA GLY A 388 16.09 -29.53 -14.77
C GLY A 388 17.12 -30.24 -15.66
N ASN A 389 17.63 -29.58 -16.71
CA ASN A 389 18.71 -30.11 -17.56
C ASN A 389 20.12 -30.04 -16.95
N VAL A 390 20.32 -29.25 -15.90
CA VAL A 390 21.60 -29.11 -15.16
C VAL A 390 21.48 -29.49 -13.69
N ASP A 391 20.25 -29.68 -13.19
CA ASP A 391 19.96 -30.17 -11.85
C ASP A 391 20.27 -31.67 -11.70
N ASN A 392 21.05 -32.03 -10.68
CA ASN A 392 21.36 -33.41 -10.33
C ASN A 392 20.26 -34.12 -9.52
N CYS A 393 19.21 -33.41 -9.10
CA CYS A 393 17.96 -33.94 -8.57
C CYS A 393 16.71 -33.24 -9.14
N PRO A 394 16.41 -33.38 -10.46
CA PRO A 394 15.36 -32.61 -11.16
C PRO A 394 13.93 -32.63 -10.63
N ASP A 395 13.60 -33.42 -9.61
CA ASP A 395 12.26 -33.51 -9.03
C ASP A 395 12.28 -33.23 -7.51
N GLN A 396 13.45 -32.88 -6.93
CA GLN A 396 13.66 -32.69 -5.51
C GLN A 396 14.63 -31.53 -5.21
N SER A 397 14.03 -30.40 -4.83
CA SER A 397 14.73 -29.16 -4.54
C SER A 397 16.01 -29.34 -3.71
N ASN A 398 17.13 -28.99 -4.31
CA ASN A 398 18.47 -29.09 -3.76
C ASN A 398 19.41 -28.02 -4.34
N GLY A 399 19.04 -26.74 -4.31
CA GLY A 399 19.83 -25.65 -4.93
C GLY A 399 21.26 -25.42 -4.41
N ASP A 400 21.80 -26.28 -3.53
CA ASP A 400 23.24 -26.38 -3.27
C ASP A 400 23.97 -27.41 -4.16
N GLN A 401 23.22 -28.20 -4.93
CA GLN A 401 23.62 -29.25 -5.86
C GLN A 401 24.63 -30.21 -5.21
N LEU A 402 24.44 -30.50 -3.91
CA LEU A 402 25.34 -31.36 -3.16
C LEU A 402 25.24 -32.80 -3.69
N ASP A 403 26.40 -33.35 -4.02
CA ASP A 403 26.63 -34.71 -4.52
C ASP A 403 27.94 -35.17 -3.84
N GLN A 404 27.79 -35.87 -2.71
CA GLN A 404 28.91 -36.19 -1.82
C GLN A 404 29.85 -37.26 -2.40
N ASP A 405 29.33 -38.24 -3.14
CA ASP A 405 30.11 -39.35 -3.69
C ASP A 405 30.52 -39.14 -5.16
N ASN A 406 29.93 -38.17 -5.85
CA ASN A 406 30.17 -37.76 -7.24
C ASN A 406 29.69 -38.78 -8.28
N ASP A 407 28.58 -39.47 -8.03
CA ASP A 407 27.96 -40.40 -8.98
C ASP A 407 27.03 -39.68 -9.99
N GLY A 408 26.70 -38.40 -9.73
CA GLY A 408 25.84 -37.56 -10.54
C GLY A 408 24.37 -37.51 -10.14
N LEU A 409 23.98 -38.20 -9.05
CA LEU A 409 22.73 -38.02 -8.32
C LEU A 409 23.02 -37.09 -7.13
N GLY A 410 22.18 -36.08 -6.92
CA GLY A 410 22.34 -35.25 -5.72
C GLY A 410 21.88 -35.99 -4.45
N ASP A 411 22.44 -35.63 -3.30
CA ASP A 411 22.15 -36.26 -2.00
C ASP A 411 20.63 -36.44 -1.72
N PRO A 412 19.72 -35.49 -2.08
CA PRO A 412 18.29 -35.65 -1.80
C PRO A 412 17.58 -36.72 -2.64
N CYS A 413 18.10 -37.05 -3.81
CA CYS A 413 17.56 -38.07 -4.72
C CYS A 413 18.42 -39.32 -4.83
N ASP A 414 19.60 -39.32 -4.21
CA ASP A 414 20.49 -40.45 -4.11
C ASP A 414 20.10 -41.37 -2.93
N PRO A 415 19.71 -42.63 -3.18
CA PRO A 415 19.47 -43.60 -2.12
C PRO A 415 20.73 -44.01 -1.34
N CYS A 416 21.93 -43.75 -1.89
CA CYS A 416 23.24 -44.14 -1.38
C CYS A 416 24.23 -42.98 -1.43
N ASP A 417 23.87 -41.83 -0.83
CA ASP A 417 24.57 -40.53 -0.80
C ASP A 417 26.07 -40.49 -0.41
N LEU A 418 26.68 -41.63 -0.10
CA LEU A 418 28.09 -41.75 0.30
C LEU A 418 28.84 -42.85 -0.49
N ASP A 419 28.19 -43.48 -1.47
CA ASP A 419 28.68 -44.64 -2.21
C ASP A 419 28.34 -44.56 -3.70
N ASP A 420 29.35 -44.19 -4.49
CA ASP A 420 29.23 -43.96 -5.93
C ASP A 420 28.82 -45.20 -6.74
N THR A 421 28.82 -46.38 -6.11
CA THR A 421 28.40 -47.64 -6.73
C THR A 421 26.94 -48.00 -6.46
N ASN A 422 26.26 -47.27 -5.56
CA ASN A 422 24.87 -47.47 -5.18
C ASN A 422 24.57 -48.93 -4.76
N ASP A 423 23.29 -49.29 -4.75
CA ASP A 423 22.81 -50.68 -4.67
C ASP A 423 23.09 -51.43 -6.00
N ALA A 424 24.33 -51.91 -6.13
CA ALA A 424 24.83 -52.53 -7.36
C ALA A 424 24.10 -53.84 -7.73
N ASP A 425 23.50 -54.55 -6.76
CA ASP A 425 22.86 -55.85 -6.96
C ASP A 425 21.33 -55.86 -6.72
N GLY A 426 20.76 -54.72 -6.33
CA GLY A 426 19.33 -54.47 -6.20
C GLY A 426 18.70 -55.09 -4.95
N ASP A 427 19.46 -55.29 -3.87
CA ASP A 427 19.01 -55.91 -2.63
C ASP A 427 18.52 -54.91 -1.56
N PHE A 428 18.56 -53.61 -1.90
CA PHE A 428 18.27 -52.44 -1.07
C PHE A 428 19.34 -52.11 -0.03
N ARG A 429 20.60 -52.51 -0.27
CA ARG A 429 21.78 -52.08 0.49
C ARG A 429 22.75 -51.35 -0.44
N CYS A 430 23.31 -50.26 0.05
CA CYS A 430 24.44 -49.62 -0.62
C CYS A 430 25.66 -50.55 -0.52
N ALA A 431 26.44 -50.64 -1.59
CA ALA A 431 27.56 -51.57 -1.71
C ALA A 431 28.61 -51.38 -0.60
N ASP A 432 28.79 -50.17 -0.07
CA ASP A 432 29.67 -49.89 1.07
C ASP A 432 29.19 -50.51 2.41
N ASN A 433 27.90 -50.82 2.51
CA ASN A 433 27.22 -51.38 3.67
C ASN A 433 26.59 -52.76 3.39
N ASP A 434 27.00 -53.40 2.30
CA ASP A 434 26.57 -54.72 1.86
C ASP A 434 27.70 -55.74 2.09
N ASN A 435 27.41 -56.83 2.81
CA ASN A 435 28.38 -57.91 3.02
C ASN A 435 28.54 -58.84 1.79
N CYS A 436 27.72 -58.66 0.77
CA CYS A 436 27.85 -59.25 -0.56
C CYS A 436 27.50 -58.25 -1.69
N PRO A 437 28.30 -57.19 -1.93
CA PRO A 437 27.96 -56.04 -2.81
C PRO A 437 27.59 -56.34 -4.28
N LEU A 438 27.70 -57.59 -4.72
CA LEU A 438 27.44 -58.05 -6.09
C LEU A 438 26.48 -59.25 -6.13
N VAL A 439 25.97 -59.72 -4.99
CA VAL A 439 25.17 -60.93 -4.85
C VAL A 439 23.99 -60.65 -3.92
N ASN A 440 22.83 -60.40 -4.54
CA ASN A 440 21.60 -60.00 -3.87
C ASN A 440 21.28 -60.87 -2.65
N ASN A 441 21.48 -60.32 -1.45
CA ASN A 441 21.25 -61.00 -0.20
C ASN A 441 20.60 -60.06 0.85
N PRO A 442 19.32 -59.65 0.64
CA PRO A 442 18.68 -58.61 1.46
C PRO A 442 18.66 -58.86 2.98
N SER A 443 18.83 -60.12 3.40
CA SER A 443 18.90 -60.52 4.80
C SER A 443 20.26 -60.28 5.46
N GLN A 444 21.33 -60.01 4.69
CA GLN A 444 22.69 -59.73 5.16
C GLN A 444 23.14 -60.77 6.18
N SER A 445 22.86 -62.05 5.86
CA SER A 445 23.18 -63.17 6.73
C SER A 445 24.67 -63.47 6.64
N ASP A 446 25.31 -63.65 7.79
CA ASP A 446 26.74 -63.84 7.99
C ASP A 446 26.85 -64.73 9.23
N ALA A 447 26.92 -66.05 9.03
CA ALA A 447 26.74 -67.02 10.10
C ALA A 447 28.00 -67.23 10.97
N ASP A 448 29.19 -66.91 10.46
CA ASP A 448 30.47 -67.00 11.16
C ASP A 448 31.07 -65.63 11.55
N GLU A 449 30.40 -64.54 11.20
CA GLU A 449 30.72 -63.16 11.55
C GLU A 449 32.06 -62.68 10.97
N ASP A 450 32.39 -63.14 9.76
CA ASP A 450 33.66 -62.83 9.07
C ASP A 450 33.60 -61.62 8.12
N THR A 451 32.42 -60.98 8.01
CA THR A 451 32.07 -59.85 7.14
C THR A 451 31.76 -60.18 5.68
N LEU A 452 31.92 -61.43 5.24
CA LEU A 452 31.36 -61.91 3.97
C LEU A 452 29.98 -62.51 4.25
N GLY A 453 28.98 -62.14 3.46
CA GLY A 453 27.66 -62.73 3.63
C GLY A 453 27.58 -64.19 3.15
N ASP A 454 26.71 -64.98 3.76
CA ASP A 454 26.52 -66.42 3.49
C ASP A 454 26.35 -66.75 1.99
N GLU A 455 25.77 -65.83 1.21
CA GLU A 455 25.48 -66.02 -0.23
C GLU A 455 26.72 -65.82 -1.13
N CYS A 456 27.73 -65.08 -0.66
CA CYS A 456 28.99 -64.83 -1.36
C CYS A 456 30.22 -65.40 -0.66
N ASP A 457 30.05 -65.96 0.54
CA ASP A 457 31.09 -66.63 1.30
C ASP A 457 31.27 -68.09 0.84
N PRO A 458 32.45 -68.48 0.31
CA PRO A 458 32.74 -69.87 -0.03
C PRO A 458 32.72 -70.83 1.18
N CYS A 459 32.93 -70.32 2.41
CA CYS A 459 33.03 -71.07 3.65
C CYS A 459 32.17 -70.47 4.78
N SER A 460 30.87 -70.28 4.51
CA SER A 460 29.86 -69.60 5.35
C SER A 460 29.64 -70.06 6.81
N ASN A 461 30.47 -70.91 7.38
CA ASN A 461 30.40 -71.30 8.80
C ASN A 461 31.80 -71.33 9.45
N ASP A 462 32.81 -70.81 8.76
CA ASP A 462 34.20 -70.80 9.16
C ASP A 462 34.85 -69.45 8.88
N ILE A 463 35.03 -68.67 9.96
CA ILE A 463 35.71 -67.37 9.98
C ILE A 463 37.14 -67.39 9.39
N PHE A 464 37.77 -68.56 9.27
CA PHE A 464 39.11 -68.69 8.70
C PHE A 464 39.12 -69.00 7.21
N ASN A 465 37.94 -69.23 6.61
CA ASN A 465 37.78 -69.55 5.21
C ASN A 465 38.67 -70.75 4.78
N ASP A 466 38.90 -70.92 3.48
CA ASP A 466 39.92 -71.83 2.96
C ASP A 466 41.34 -71.26 3.24
N PHE A 467 41.89 -71.56 4.41
CA PHE A 467 43.12 -70.93 4.91
C PHE A 467 44.36 -71.26 4.06
N ASP A 468 44.38 -72.40 3.36
CA ASP A 468 45.52 -72.84 2.56
C ASP A 468 45.26 -72.90 1.04
N ASP A 469 44.09 -72.45 0.59
CA ASP A 469 43.63 -72.38 -0.80
C ASP A 469 43.55 -73.75 -1.51
N ASP A 470 43.19 -74.82 -0.80
CA ASP A 470 43.08 -76.17 -1.36
C ASP A 470 41.66 -76.57 -1.80
N GLY A 471 40.67 -75.76 -1.45
CA GLY A 471 39.24 -75.95 -1.74
C GLY A 471 38.43 -76.58 -0.60
N VAL A 472 39.00 -76.75 0.59
CA VAL A 472 38.33 -77.23 1.80
C VAL A 472 38.38 -76.16 2.89
N CYS A 473 37.24 -75.87 3.52
CA CYS A 473 37.17 -74.89 4.61
C CYS A 473 37.98 -75.35 5.83
N ALA A 474 38.69 -74.45 6.50
CA ALA A 474 39.62 -74.80 7.58
C ALA A 474 38.96 -75.51 8.78
N ASP A 475 37.66 -75.31 9.01
CA ASP A 475 36.89 -76.00 10.07
C ASP A 475 36.65 -77.50 9.80
N VAL A 476 36.65 -77.90 8.53
CA VAL A 476 36.47 -79.29 8.07
C VAL A 476 37.70 -79.88 7.39
N ASP A 477 38.77 -79.11 7.28
CA ASP A 477 40.08 -79.52 6.76
C ASP A 477 40.88 -80.30 7.82
N ASN A 478 41.31 -81.52 7.49
CA ASN A 478 42.17 -82.32 8.37
C ASN A 478 43.65 -81.90 8.32
N CYS A 479 44.03 -80.98 7.43
CA CYS A 479 45.30 -80.26 7.42
C CYS A 479 45.14 -78.76 7.11
N PRO A 480 44.53 -77.94 8.01
CA PRO A 480 44.16 -76.53 7.78
C PRO A 480 45.29 -75.53 7.42
N ASN A 481 46.52 -75.99 7.28
CA ASN A 481 47.69 -75.17 6.95
C ASN A 481 48.57 -75.80 5.86
N ALA A 482 48.12 -76.88 5.22
CA ALA A 482 48.91 -77.64 4.27
C ALA A 482 48.03 -78.32 3.20
N THR A 483 48.00 -77.71 2.01
CA THR A 483 47.13 -78.10 0.90
C THR A 483 47.02 -79.60 0.66
N ASN A 484 45.83 -80.15 0.86
CA ASN A 484 45.46 -81.54 0.60
C ASN A 484 43.96 -81.66 0.26
N ALA A 485 43.56 -81.10 -0.88
CA ALA A 485 42.18 -81.12 -1.38
C ALA A 485 41.49 -82.51 -1.41
N ASP A 486 42.26 -83.61 -1.39
CA ASP A 486 41.74 -84.97 -1.34
C ASP A 486 41.47 -85.50 0.09
N GLN A 487 41.84 -84.72 1.11
CA GLN A 487 41.65 -84.97 2.54
C GLN A 487 42.11 -86.38 2.94
N ALA A 488 43.23 -86.83 2.35
CA ALA A 488 43.77 -88.16 2.58
C ALA A 488 44.19 -88.31 4.06
N ASP A 489 43.58 -89.28 4.74
CA ASP A 489 43.84 -89.70 6.11
C ASP A 489 43.74 -91.23 6.14
N VAL A 490 44.89 -91.90 6.04
CA VAL A 490 44.92 -93.36 5.81
C VAL A 490 44.62 -94.19 7.06
N ASP A 491 44.76 -93.60 8.25
CA ASP A 491 44.57 -94.26 9.54
C ASP A 491 43.38 -93.73 10.36
N ASP A 492 42.61 -92.81 9.79
CA ASP A 492 41.37 -92.22 10.29
C ASP A 492 41.54 -91.55 11.67
N ASP A 493 42.68 -90.89 11.91
CA ASP A 493 42.97 -90.22 13.18
C ASP A 493 42.50 -88.76 13.27
N GLY A 494 42.06 -88.19 12.14
CA GLY A 494 41.57 -86.82 12.01
C GLY A 494 42.63 -85.78 11.64
N LEU A 495 43.89 -86.19 11.44
CA LEU A 495 44.95 -85.40 10.81
C LEU A 495 45.25 -85.96 9.42
N GLY A 496 45.36 -85.10 8.40
CA GLY A 496 45.67 -85.56 7.06
C GLY A 496 47.13 -86.05 6.92
N ASP A 497 47.35 -87.00 6.00
CA ASP A 497 48.64 -87.67 5.75
C ASP A 497 49.80 -86.68 5.50
N ILE A 498 49.52 -85.47 5.02
CA ILE A 498 50.52 -84.46 4.66
C ILE A 498 50.98 -83.62 5.85
N CYS A 499 50.16 -83.50 6.89
CA CYS A 499 50.44 -82.72 8.11
C CYS A 499 50.57 -83.61 9.36
N ASP A 500 50.49 -84.93 9.20
CA ASP A 500 50.81 -85.92 10.23
C ASP A 500 52.29 -86.37 10.16
N ASP A 501 52.96 -86.33 11.31
CA ASP A 501 54.34 -86.81 11.49
C ASP A 501 54.44 -88.35 11.48
N ASP A 502 53.33 -89.10 11.67
CA ASP A 502 53.29 -90.58 11.68
C ASP A 502 52.04 -91.21 10.97
N PRO A 503 51.88 -91.00 9.64
CA PRO A 503 50.63 -91.16 8.86
C PRO A 503 50.22 -92.61 8.57
N ASN A 504 50.48 -93.56 9.46
CA ASN A 504 50.09 -94.97 9.31
C ASN A 504 49.73 -95.61 10.67
N THR A 505 49.55 -94.79 11.70
CA THR A 505 49.48 -95.20 13.09
C THR A 505 48.12 -94.82 13.68
N PRO A 506 47.10 -95.67 13.51
CA PRO A 506 45.74 -95.36 13.94
C PRO A 506 45.65 -95.11 15.45
N PRO A 507 44.68 -94.31 15.90
CA PRO A 507 44.54 -93.95 17.30
C PRO A 507 44.37 -95.21 18.15
N ALA A 508 45.10 -95.30 19.26
CA ALA A 508 45.11 -96.48 20.11
C ALA A 508 43.70 -96.81 20.63
N THR A 509 43.07 -97.85 20.08
CA THR A 509 41.72 -98.28 20.49
C THR A 509 41.72 -98.75 21.95
N SER A 510 41.11 -98.00 22.86
CA SER A 510 40.71 -98.52 24.17
C SER A 510 39.36 -99.25 24.05
N SER A 511 39.38 -100.56 23.83
CA SER A 511 38.20 -101.40 24.05
C SER A 511 38.13 -101.83 25.51
N SER A 512 37.08 -101.45 26.24
CA SER A 512 36.56 -102.29 27.33
C SER A 512 35.04 -102.22 27.42
N SER A 513 34.47 -103.41 27.35
CA SER A 513 33.10 -103.86 27.51
C SER A 513 32.46 -103.59 28.87
N ASP A 514 31.18 -103.20 28.87
CA ASP A 514 30.01 -103.76 29.62
C ASP A 514 28.84 -102.79 29.34
N GLY A 515 27.59 -103.15 29.04
CA GLY A 515 26.76 -104.23 29.57
C GLY A 515 25.62 -103.62 30.40
N GLY A 516 24.38 -103.62 29.88
CA GLY A 516 23.16 -103.62 30.71
C GLY A 516 22.28 -102.36 30.78
N GLU A 517 21.06 -102.51 30.23
CA GLU A 517 19.74 -102.15 30.77
C GLU A 517 19.39 -100.73 31.30
N THR A 518 18.41 -100.13 30.60
CA THR A 518 17.13 -99.52 31.07
C THR A 518 17.08 -98.38 32.10
N GLY A 519 16.14 -97.47 31.85
CA GLY A 519 15.54 -96.56 32.85
C GLY A 519 15.96 -95.11 32.61
N ASP A 520 15.08 -94.26 32.11
CA ASP A 520 14.07 -93.52 32.89
C ASP A 520 14.69 -92.37 33.70
N GLU A 521 14.19 -91.18 33.38
CA GLU A 521 14.07 -89.95 34.18
C GLU A 521 15.16 -89.56 35.18
N SER A 522 15.66 -88.33 34.94
CA SER A 522 15.70 -87.22 35.91
C SER A 522 16.49 -87.38 37.22
N THR A 523 17.44 -86.48 37.42
CA THR A 523 17.52 -85.57 38.60
C THR A 523 18.59 -84.53 38.28
N GLY A 524 18.36 -83.22 38.42
CA GLY A 524 17.87 -82.55 39.62
C GLY A 524 19.10 -82.08 40.40
N THR A 525 19.34 -80.77 40.50
CA THR A 525 19.06 -79.97 41.71
C THR A 525 19.39 -78.50 41.37
N GLY A 526 18.64 -77.47 41.75
CA GLY A 526 17.36 -77.30 42.46
C GLY A 526 16.88 -75.88 42.13
N GLY A 527 15.61 -75.50 42.19
CA GLY A 527 14.54 -75.97 43.06
C GLY A 527 14.28 -74.92 44.15
N ALA A 528 13.37 -73.98 43.88
CA ALA A 528 12.17 -73.71 44.70
C ALA A 528 11.50 -72.38 44.34
N SER A 529 10.20 -72.47 44.10
CA SER A 529 9.24 -71.36 44.03
C SER A 529 8.78 -70.94 45.44
N SER A 530 8.49 -69.65 45.62
CA SER A 530 7.29 -69.18 46.33
C SER A 530 7.00 -67.70 46.01
N SER A 531 5.73 -67.44 45.71
CA SER A 531 5.02 -66.15 45.66
C SER A 531 5.41 -65.11 46.71
N ASP A 532 5.49 -63.82 46.36
CA ASP A 532 4.44 -62.80 46.58
C ASP A 532 4.87 -61.45 45.97
N GLY A 533 3.91 -60.58 45.63
CA GLY A 533 4.10 -59.39 44.78
C GLY A 533 4.81 -58.16 45.38
N GLY A 534 5.03 -57.15 44.53
CA GLY A 534 5.47 -55.81 44.94
C GLY A 534 5.93 -54.96 43.75
N GLU A 535 5.21 -53.87 43.51
CA GLU A 535 5.34 -52.88 42.44
C GLU A 535 6.64 -52.04 42.39
N ALA A 536 6.87 -51.49 41.19
CA ALA A 536 7.26 -50.10 40.87
C ALA A 536 8.75 -49.68 40.71
N THR A 537 8.96 -49.16 39.49
CA THR A 537 9.60 -47.88 39.10
C THR A 537 11.12 -47.77 38.91
N THR A 538 11.47 -47.59 37.62
CA THR A 538 12.34 -46.58 36.98
C THR A 538 13.79 -46.41 37.45
N LEU A 539 14.69 -46.66 36.49
CA LEU A 539 16.12 -46.31 36.49
C LEU A 539 16.37 -45.39 35.29
N THR A 540 17.09 -44.28 35.51
CA THR A 540 18.35 -43.94 34.80
C THR A 540 18.90 -42.59 35.29
N THR A 541 20.13 -42.59 35.82
CA THR A 541 21.14 -41.54 35.59
C THR A 541 22.54 -42.15 35.70
N SER A 542 23.37 -41.84 34.70
CA SER A 542 24.78 -41.40 34.81
C SER A 542 25.82 -42.47 35.23
N ASP A 543 27.10 -42.48 34.82
CA ASP A 543 28.05 -41.59 34.15
C ASP A 543 29.17 -42.47 33.50
N ASP A 544 29.99 -41.93 32.59
CA ASP A 544 31.43 -41.59 32.82
C ASP A 544 32.30 -41.63 31.53
N GLU A 545 32.60 -40.41 31.03
CA GLU A 545 33.90 -39.82 30.60
C GLU A 545 35.02 -40.65 29.93
N SER A 546 35.60 -40.11 28.84
CA SER A 546 36.89 -39.38 28.91
C SER A 546 37.36 -38.80 27.56
N SER A 547 37.94 -37.60 27.56
CA SER A 547 39.07 -37.21 26.68
C SER A 547 39.80 -35.98 27.23
N ASP A 548 41.13 -35.93 27.05
CA ASP A 548 42.06 -34.93 27.60
C ASP A 548 43.06 -34.42 26.52
N ASP A 549 43.62 -33.23 26.79
CA ASP A 549 44.77 -32.50 26.19
C ASP A 549 44.67 -31.90 24.76
N GLY A 550 45.12 -30.66 24.43
CA GLY A 550 45.79 -29.59 25.17
C GLY A 550 46.28 -28.42 24.26
N ILE A 551 45.97 -27.17 24.67
CA ILE A 551 46.75 -25.89 24.72
C ILE A 551 47.69 -25.42 23.55
N THR A 552 47.47 -24.19 23.00
CA THR A 552 48.25 -22.92 23.27
C THR A 552 47.83 -21.66 22.45
N SER A 553 47.47 -20.57 23.19
CA SER A 553 47.83 -19.12 23.03
C SER A 553 47.47 -18.32 21.73
N LEU A 554 47.07 -17.04 21.67
CA LEU A 554 47.35 -15.82 22.47
C LEU A 554 46.46 -14.61 22.02
N SER A 555 46.20 -13.68 22.96
CA SER A 555 46.12 -12.20 22.81
C SER A 555 44.82 -11.45 22.42
N THR A 556 44.01 -11.13 23.46
CA THR A 556 43.58 -9.80 23.97
C THR A 556 43.22 -8.62 23.03
N THR A 557 42.04 -8.00 23.23
CA THR A 557 41.83 -6.76 24.05
C THR A 557 40.35 -6.30 24.12
N ALA A 558 39.90 -5.96 25.35
CA ALA A 558 38.93 -4.93 25.83
C ALA A 558 37.65 -4.57 25.05
N GLY A 559 36.48 -4.31 25.64
CA GLY A 559 36.09 -4.14 27.05
C GLY A 559 34.67 -3.53 27.18
N GLU A 560 34.13 -3.62 28.39
CA GLU A 560 33.04 -2.81 29.02
C GLU A 560 31.60 -3.13 28.60
N SER A 561 30.82 -3.90 29.41
CA SER A 561 29.99 -3.52 30.59
C SER A 561 28.79 -2.64 30.19
N SER A 562 27.53 -3.02 30.43
CA SER A 562 26.83 -3.14 31.75
C SER A 562 25.44 -3.81 31.56
N SER A 563 25.04 -4.86 32.27
CA SER A 563 24.23 -4.86 33.53
C SER A 563 23.18 -3.72 33.60
N SER A 564 21.91 -3.86 33.98
CA SER A 564 21.11 -4.81 34.77
C SER A 564 19.69 -4.20 34.80
N THR A 565 18.57 -4.91 34.77
CA THR A 565 17.75 -5.46 35.90
C THR A 565 16.39 -5.78 35.23
N GLY A 566 15.62 -6.84 35.49
CA GLY A 566 15.34 -7.51 36.75
C GLY A 566 13.84 -7.36 37.09
N ASP A 567 13.09 -8.45 36.85
CA ASP A 567 11.86 -8.91 37.50
C ASP A 567 10.47 -8.26 37.28
N GLY A 568 9.50 -9.12 36.89
CA GLY A 568 8.27 -9.31 37.69
C GLY A 568 6.89 -9.23 37.02
N ALA A 569 6.43 -10.37 36.47
CA ALA A 569 5.06 -10.91 36.31
C ALA A 569 3.79 -10.07 36.60
N SER A 570 2.78 -10.10 35.70
CA SER A 570 1.57 -10.97 35.81
C SER A 570 0.38 -10.54 34.90
N SER A 571 -0.22 -11.54 34.23
CA SER A 571 -1.65 -11.77 33.90
C SER A 571 -2.48 -10.78 33.07
N ASP A 572 -2.98 -11.33 31.95
CA ASP A 572 -4.35 -11.30 31.40
C ASP A 572 -5.04 -9.94 31.16
N ASP A 573 -5.22 -9.56 29.90
CA ASP A 573 -6.52 -9.50 29.19
C ASP A 573 -6.36 -8.89 27.78
N ASP A 574 -7.20 -9.39 26.86
CA ASP A 574 -7.26 -9.10 25.43
C ASP A 574 -7.53 -7.62 25.05
N GLY A 575 -6.87 -7.18 23.97
CA GLY A 575 -7.44 -6.29 22.95
C GLY A 575 -7.25 -4.77 23.10
N GLY A 576 -6.39 -4.19 22.25
CA GLY A 576 -6.44 -2.75 21.91
C GLY A 576 -5.12 -2.12 21.42
N ASP A 577 -5.04 -1.89 20.10
CA ASP A 577 -4.60 -0.64 19.42
C ASP A 577 -3.28 0.08 19.82
N ASP A 578 -2.26 0.00 18.96
CA ASP A 578 -1.56 1.11 18.26
C ASP A 578 -0.84 0.48 17.04
N GLY A 579 -0.42 1.10 15.95
CA GLY A 579 -0.23 2.49 15.58
C GLY A 579 0.94 2.52 14.59
N SER A 580 0.81 3.34 13.54
CA SER A 580 1.87 3.81 12.61
C SER A 580 2.21 2.96 11.37
N GLY A 581 1.98 3.56 10.19
CA GLY A 581 2.49 3.05 8.92
C GLY A 581 1.72 3.41 7.64
N ARG A 582 0.96 4.53 7.61
CA ARG A 582 0.51 5.18 6.35
C ARG A 582 1.71 5.89 5.68
N PRO A 583 1.73 6.12 4.35
CA PRO A 583 0.61 6.68 3.55
C PRO A 583 0.20 5.81 2.35
N ALA A 584 -1.09 5.56 2.11
CA ALA A 584 -2.10 6.49 1.59
C ALA A 584 -1.75 7.01 0.19
N ILE A 585 -2.07 6.18 -0.81
CA ILE A 585 -2.23 6.55 -2.21
C ILE A 585 -3.40 7.54 -2.30
N VAL A 586 -3.13 8.68 -2.93
CA VAL A 586 -4.08 9.78 -3.18
C VAL A 586 -4.98 9.38 -4.34
N ALA A 587 -6.28 9.32 -4.09
CA ALA A 587 -7.31 9.27 -5.12
C ALA A 587 -7.49 10.69 -5.69
N GLY A 588 -7.08 10.91 -6.93
CA GLY A 588 -7.59 12.00 -7.77
C GLY A 588 -8.92 11.55 -8.36
N GLY A 589 -10.02 12.02 -7.78
CA GLY A 589 -11.35 11.90 -8.37
C GLY A 589 -11.79 13.28 -8.83
N PHE A 590 -11.72 13.50 -10.15
CA PHE A 590 -12.44 14.58 -10.81
C PHE A 590 -13.94 14.27 -10.68
N TYR A 591 -14.71 15.19 -10.11
CA TYR A 591 -16.16 15.06 -10.09
C TYR A 591 -16.70 15.42 -11.46
N SER A 592 -17.12 14.38 -12.16
CA SER A 592 -18.16 14.42 -13.19
C SER A 592 -19.45 14.99 -12.60
N TYR A 593 -20.12 15.87 -13.36
CA TYR A 593 -21.49 16.29 -13.10
C TYR A 593 -22.41 15.06 -13.00
N PRO A 594 -23.35 15.01 -12.04
CA PRO A 594 -24.37 13.96 -12.04
C PRO A 594 -25.38 14.25 -13.18
N PRO A 595 -25.79 13.23 -13.97
CA PRO A 595 -26.89 13.42 -14.91
C PRO A 595 -28.20 13.62 -14.14
N PHE A 596 -28.87 14.75 -14.40
CA PHE A 596 -30.24 14.98 -13.95
C PHE A 596 -31.20 14.02 -14.67
N ASP A 597 -31.52 12.89 -14.01
CA ASP A 597 -32.57 12.00 -14.46
C ASP A 597 -33.93 12.50 -13.95
N ASN A 598 -34.87 12.73 -14.87
CA ASN A 598 -36.25 13.16 -14.59
C ASN A 598 -36.99 12.18 -13.67
N MET A 599 -37.38 12.61 -12.46
CA MET A 599 -38.71 12.39 -11.84
C MET A 599 -38.92 13.13 -10.52
#